data_AF-A0A820M3T1-F1
#
_entry.id   AF-A0A820M3T1-F1
#
_cell.length_a   1.000
_cell.length_b   1.000
_cell.length_c   1.000
_cell.angle_alpha   90.00
_cell.angle_beta   90.00
_cell.angle_gamma   90.00
#
_symmetry.space_group_name_H-M   'P 1'
#
loop_
_entity.id
_entity.type
_entity.pdbx_description
1 polymer ?
#
loop_
_entity_poly.entity_id
_entity_poly.type
_entity_poly.pdbx_seq_one_letter_code
_entity_poly.pdbx_strand_id
1 'polypeptide(L)'
;MQQLDYRKKNLQNELHDAKIKEEEISKQIEEYKRLTEEHRVELHRLDDELKEKNREIERFEEELETLRDNQLKLEQESRQLKHEYNHLQQQLEKSEEEIEQLQEQSNDFNDQKAHLEKKQVHLEQERQQIEKKKQDFTQQMQQLEQQSKELKIQLEESKKEIYQTKNSIEQFRDELNQFLQNKDTLERRRIELEHQLNENELARDRLQEEKIKIENALRRIQQLIDMKKNRKNELDQHKQQLRQEENQIKENILQIKQEVNTIEETIKSFQNILQTIREEINKLAQEIAQQEQLLQQLIQQKQKIETEIQLKIQERAKLEQEKQTIIQKIQLKNEELKKAEELLEKLQENVKTLENELQKLEDELRRLTAERDQCAAQLEKEKEKLQELEQELINEIAQLHIAERAVKEQRKQQCIAEQTLRKSQFEEAVARKQEFLTQLQVNQARIRLVAAQVKLSLAIAELTAATITNPSAVPRALAKVANCKSVVVELTIVLRQCTEALKIRKQAHLDAQTRTAESQKQLQQVEETLKVKEEKLITQKGKVTE
;
A
#
# COMPACT_ATOMS: atom_id res chain seq x y z
N MET A 1 42.63 37.69 141.44
CA MET A 1 41.19 38.04 141.34
C MET A 1 40.81 38.82 140.08
N GLN A 2 41.64 39.74 139.54
CA GLN A 2 41.37 40.34 138.21
C GLN A 2 41.44 39.35 137.02
N GLN A 3 42.11 38.19 137.17
CA GLN A 3 42.22 37.19 136.10
C GLN A 3 40.95 36.35 135.85
N LEU A 4 40.04 36.20 136.83
CA LEU A 4 38.86 35.31 136.72
C LEU A 4 37.67 35.98 136.02
N ASP A 5 37.38 37.25 136.34
CA ASP A 5 36.37 38.04 135.61
C ASP A 5 36.78 38.33 134.17
N TYR A 6 38.09 38.54 133.95
CA TYR A 6 38.66 38.62 132.60
C TYR A 6 38.43 37.33 131.80
N ARG A 7 38.54 36.16 132.46
CA ARG A 7 38.38 34.85 131.83
C ARG A 7 36.91 34.47 131.55
N LYS A 8 35.97 34.85 132.43
CA LYS A 8 34.54 34.63 132.20
C LYS A 8 33.99 35.52 131.08
N LYS A 9 34.42 36.79 131.03
CA LYS A 9 34.09 37.71 129.93
C LYS A 9 34.71 37.26 128.61
N ASN A 10 35.94 36.74 128.62
CA ASN A 10 36.55 36.09 127.45
C ASN A 10 35.75 34.87 127.00
N LEU A 11 35.35 33.97 127.91
CA LEU A 11 34.56 32.77 127.54
C LEU A 11 33.16 33.11 127.00
N GLN A 12 32.51 34.16 127.51
CA GLN A 12 31.22 34.63 126.97
C GLN A 12 31.37 35.29 125.61
N ASN A 13 32.46 36.05 125.39
CA ASN A 13 32.81 36.57 124.08
C ASN A 13 33.15 35.43 123.11
N GLU A 14 33.92 34.43 123.54
CA GLU A 14 34.24 33.23 122.75
C GLU A 14 32.98 32.41 122.39
N LEU A 15 32.00 32.31 123.29
CA LEU A 15 30.72 31.64 123.02
C LEU A 15 29.84 32.44 122.04
N HIS A 16 29.84 33.77 122.16
CA HIS A 16 29.14 34.64 121.22
C HIS A 16 29.79 34.57 119.83
N ASP A 17 31.11 34.63 119.76
CA ASP A 17 31.90 34.44 118.54
C ASP A 17 31.69 33.03 117.95
N ALA A 18 31.57 31.99 118.78
CA ALA A 18 31.27 30.64 118.33
C ALA A 18 29.85 30.52 117.77
N LYS A 19 28.85 31.19 118.37
CA LYS A 19 27.48 31.22 117.84
C LYS A 19 27.36 32.01 116.54
N ILE A 20 28.07 33.14 116.43
CA ILE A 20 28.16 33.89 115.18
C ILE A 20 28.79 33.00 114.10
N LYS A 21 29.88 32.29 114.42
CA LYS A 21 30.50 31.32 113.51
C LYS A 21 29.59 30.14 113.17
N GLU A 22 28.81 29.62 114.12
CA GLU A 22 27.86 28.53 113.88
C GLU A 22 26.73 28.97 112.93
N GLU A 23 26.22 30.19 113.12
CA GLU A 23 25.20 30.77 112.24
C GLU A 23 25.78 31.10 110.85
N GLU A 24 27.03 31.56 110.79
CA GLU A 24 27.77 31.78 109.54
C GLU A 24 28.04 30.47 108.79
N ILE A 25 28.45 29.42 109.50
CA ILE A 25 28.60 28.07 108.95
C ILE A 25 27.25 27.50 108.51
N SER A 26 26.18 27.72 109.26
CA SER A 26 24.84 27.25 108.87
C SER A 26 24.35 27.93 107.60
N LYS A 27 24.56 29.25 107.46
CA LYS A 27 24.28 30.00 106.22
C LYS A 27 25.13 29.48 105.06
N GLN A 28 26.42 29.20 105.28
CA GLN A 28 27.28 28.59 104.26
C GLN A 28 26.80 27.19 103.86
N ILE A 29 26.39 26.35 104.82
CA ILE A 29 25.84 25.01 104.53
C ILE A 29 24.57 25.12 103.69
N GLU A 30 23.68 26.06 104.02
CA GLU A 30 22.43 26.25 103.29
C GLU A 30 22.67 26.83 101.88
N GLU A 31 23.63 27.74 101.76
CA GLU A 31 24.12 28.24 100.47
C GLU A 31 24.77 27.12 99.64
N TYR A 32 25.61 26.27 100.22
CA TYR A 32 26.20 25.12 99.54
C TYR A 32 25.15 24.08 99.14
N LYS A 33 24.11 23.85 99.95
CA LYS A 33 22.99 22.98 99.58
C LYS A 33 22.23 23.55 98.39
N ARG A 34 21.93 24.87 98.40
CA ARG A 34 21.30 25.54 97.26
C ARG A 34 22.16 25.42 96.01
N LEU A 35 23.46 25.72 96.11
CA LEU A 35 24.41 25.63 94.99
C LEU A 35 24.51 24.20 94.46
N THR A 36 24.49 23.19 95.34
CA THR A 36 24.50 21.78 94.96
C THR A 36 23.23 21.40 94.20
N GLU A 37 22.07 21.89 94.64
CA GLU A 37 20.80 21.64 93.95
C GLU A 37 20.74 22.36 92.59
N GLU A 38 21.23 23.60 92.51
CA GLU A 38 21.39 24.34 91.25
C GLU A 38 22.31 23.59 90.28
N HIS A 39 23.48 23.15 90.72
CA HIS A 39 24.38 22.32 89.91
C HIS A 39 23.75 20.97 89.53
N ARG A 40 22.91 20.37 90.39
CA ARG A 40 22.21 19.11 90.06
C ARG A 40 21.20 19.32 88.94
N VAL A 41 20.43 20.40 88.99
CA VAL A 41 19.49 20.79 87.93
C VAL A 41 20.25 21.11 86.65
N GLU A 42 21.36 21.83 86.73
CA GLU A 42 22.17 22.16 85.57
C GLU A 42 22.85 20.94 84.95
N LEU A 43 23.32 19.98 85.75
CA LEU A 43 23.81 18.68 85.27
C LEU A 43 22.72 17.90 84.55
N HIS A 44 21.49 17.87 85.09
CA HIS A 44 20.37 17.23 84.39
C HIS A 44 20.03 17.92 83.07
N ARG A 45 20.02 19.26 83.05
CA ARG A 45 19.81 20.05 81.83
C ARG A 45 20.88 19.75 80.78
N LEU A 46 22.14 19.69 81.19
CA LEU A 46 23.27 19.35 80.30
C LEU A 46 23.20 17.89 79.83
N ASP A 47 22.78 16.95 80.67
CA ASP A 47 22.57 15.54 80.28
C ASP A 47 21.45 15.40 79.24
N ASP A 48 20.36 16.16 79.39
CA ASP A 48 19.27 16.21 78.42
C ASP A 48 19.72 16.87 77.10
N GLU A 49 20.49 17.97 77.15
CA GLU A 49 21.10 18.58 75.96
C GLU A 49 22.06 17.61 75.26
N LEU A 50 22.87 16.86 76.01
CA LEU A 50 23.81 15.89 75.47
C LEU A 50 23.08 14.72 74.81
N LYS A 51 21.99 14.23 75.40
CA LYS A 51 21.11 13.22 74.78
C LYS A 51 20.51 13.72 73.47
N GLU A 52 20.03 14.96 73.42
CA GLU A 52 19.47 15.51 72.18
C GLU A 52 20.54 15.69 71.11
N LYS A 53 21.75 16.13 71.48
CA LYS A 53 22.88 16.20 70.56
C LYS A 53 23.33 14.83 70.06
N ASN A 54 23.29 13.79 70.89
CA ASN A 54 23.56 12.43 70.43
C ASN A 54 22.51 11.95 69.41
N ARG A 55 21.22 12.26 69.61
CA ARG A 55 20.17 11.95 68.61
C ARG A 55 20.34 12.74 67.32
N GLU A 56 20.82 13.98 67.38
CA GLU A 56 21.18 14.74 66.17
C GLU A 56 22.36 14.09 65.44
N ILE A 57 23.39 13.64 66.17
CA ILE A 57 24.54 12.93 65.59
C ILE A 57 24.09 11.64 64.90
N GLU A 58 23.27 10.81 65.56
CA GLU A 58 22.73 9.57 64.97
C GLU A 58 21.97 9.84 63.68
N ARG A 59 21.12 10.88 63.66
CA ARG A 59 20.41 11.30 62.43
C ARG A 59 21.36 11.74 61.32
N PHE A 60 22.41 12.51 61.65
CA PHE A 60 23.40 12.90 60.66
C PHE A 60 24.24 11.72 60.16
N GLU A 61 24.51 10.72 60.99
CA GLU A 61 25.21 9.50 60.58
C GLU A 61 24.37 8.69 59.60
N GLU A 62 23.06 8.53 59.86
CA GLU A 62 22.12 7.89 58.92
C GLU A 62 22.01 8.68 57.60
N GLU A 63 21.91 10.01 57.65
CA GLU A 63 21.90 10.86 56.46
C GLU A 63 23.21 10.73 55.66
N LEU A 64 24.36 10.68 56.32
CA LEU A 64 25.66 10.49 55.66
C LEU A 64 25.77 9.10 55.01
N GLU A 65 25.22 8.06 55.63
CA GLU A 65 25.21 6.71 55.08
C GLU A 65 24.33 6.65 53.81
N THR A 66 23.12 7.21 53.86
CA THR A 66 22.25 7.29 52.69
C THR A 66 22.86 8.12 51.55
N LEU A 67 23.55 9.22 51.87
CA LEU A 67 24.26 10.03 50.87
C LEU A 67 25.43 9.27 50.23
N ARG A 68 26.18 8.48 51.01
CA ARG A 68 27.25 7.62 50.49
C ARG A 68 26.70 6.57 49.55
N ASP A 69 25.61 5.91 49.91
CA ASP A 69 24.96 4.92 49.05
C ASP A 69 24.47 5.54 47.74
N ASN A 70 23.88 6.75 47.81
CA ASN A 70 23.44 7.48 46.63
C ASN A 70 24.62 7.90 45.75
N GLN A 71 25.72 8.36 46.33
CA GLN A 71 26.95 8.67 45.59
C GLN A 71 27.46 7.42 44.85
N LEU A 72 27.49 6.26 45.51
CA LEU A 72 27.94 5.01 44.93
C LEU A 72 27.07 4.57 43.75
N LYS A 73 25.74 4.72 43.86
CA LYS A 73 24.81 4.47 42.75
C LYS A 73 25.05 5.41 41.58
N LEU A 74 25.19 6.71 41.83
CA LEU A 74 25.47 7.70 40.78
C LEU A 74 26.81 7.43 40.08
N GLU A 75 27.84 7.00 40.81
CA GLU A 75 29.11 6.61 40.20
C GLU A 75 28.99 5.35 39.32
N GLN A 76 28.16 4.38 39.71
CA GLN A 76 27.88 3.20 38.88
C GLN A 76 27.12 3.57 37.62
N GLU A 77 26.07 4.39 37.73
CA GLU A 77 25.30 4.90 36.60
C GLU A 77 26.19 5.71 35.65
N SER A 78 27.06 6.58 36.18
CA SER A 78 28.02 7.35 35.38
C SER A 78 28.98 6.45 34.60
N ARG A 79 29.46 5.35 35.21
CA ARG A 79 30.30 4.37 34.52
C ARG A 79 29.55 3.64 33.41
N GLN A 80 28.31 3.22 33.67
CA GLN A 80 27.47 2.57 32.67
C GLN A 80 27.21 3.50 31.48
N LEU A 81 26.82 4.74 31.76
CA LEU A 81 26.57 5.75 30.72
C LEU A 81 27.84 6.03 29.90
N LYS A 82 29.01 6.04 30.54
CA LYS A 82 30.29 6.17 29.83
C LYS A 82 30.60 4.98 28.93
N HIS A 83 30.27 3.76 29.35
CA HIS A 83 30.41 2.57 28.50
C HIS A 83 29.47 2.61 27.31
N GLU A 84 28.21 3.02 27.51
CA GLU A 84 27.24 3.19 26.43
C GLU A 84 27.68 4.29 25.44
N TYR A 85 28.16 5.42 25.96
CA TYR A 85 28.70 6.51 25.14
C TYR A 85 29.85 6.02 24.26
N ASN A 86 30.83 5.32 24.84
CA ASN A 86 31.96 4.78 24.09
C ASN A 86 31.51 3.74 23.05
N HIS A 87 30.50 2.92 23.36
CA HIS A 87 29.98 1.94 22.41
C HIS A 87 29.28 2.61 21.22
N LEU A 88 28.46 3.62 21.48
CA LEU A 88 27.80 4.41 20.44
C LEU A 88 28.81 5.17 19.58
N GLN A 89 29.86 5.72 20.20
CA GLN A 89 30.95 6.38 19.47
C GLN A 89 31.66 5.41 18.51
N GLN A 90 31.95 4.18 18.95
CA GLN A 90 32.54 3.16 18.08
C GLN A 90 31.60 2.72 16.94
N GLN A 91 30.29 2.68 17.19
CA GLN A 91 29.32 2.40 16.13
C GLN A 91 29.27 3.53 15.11
N LEU A 92 29.34 4.79 15.58
CA LEU A 92 29.39 5.96 14.71
C LEU A 92 30.63 5.92 13.81
N GLU A 93 31.81 5.71 14.38
CA GLU A 93 33.07 5.61 13.61
C GLU A 93 32.99 4.53 12.52
N LYS A 94 32.45 3.34 12.85
CA LYS A 94 32.24 2.28 11.84
C LYS A 94 31.26 2.69 10.74
N SER A 95 30.18 3.36 11.10
CA SER A 95 29.21 3.84 10.10
C SER A 95 29.79 4.93 9.20
N GLU A 96 30.67 5.79 9.74
CA GLU A 96 31.40 6.80 8.97
C GLU A 96 32.38 6.15 7.98
N GLU A 97 33.13 5.11 8.41
CA GLU A 97 34.00 4.33 7.53
C GLU A 97 33.21 3.63 6.40
N GLU A 98 32.05 3.03 6.71
CA GLU A 98 31.18 2.41 5.71
C GLU A 98 30.64 3.43 4.70
N ILE A 99 30.27 4.63 5.17
CA ILE A 99 29.82 5.73 4.30
C ILE A 99 30.96 6.16 3.37
N GLU A 100 32.18 6.29 3.88
CA GLU A 100 33.35 6.68 3.08
C GLU A 100 33.66 5.64 1.99
N GLN A 101 33.61 4.34 2.33
CA GLN A 101 33.77 3.25 1.35
C GLN A 101 32.69 3.27 0.28
N LEU A 102 31.42 3.50 0.65
CA LEU A 102 30.32 3.60 -0.30
C LEU A 102 30.45 4.83 -1.21
N GLN A 103 30.96 5.95 -0.68
CA GLN A 103 31.26 7.14 -1.48
C GLN A 103 32.38 6.87 -2.49
N GLU A 104 33.45 6.18 -2.09
CA GLU A 104 34.53 5.80 -2.98
C GLU A 104 34.04 4.87 -4.11
N GLN A 105 33.23 3.86 -3.76
CA GLN A 105 32.58 2.99 -4.75
C GLN A 105 31.66 3.77 -5.70
N SER A 106 30.88 4.72 -5.17
CA SER A 106 30.03 5.57 -6.01
C SER A 106 30.83 6.43 -6.98
N ASN A 107 32.02 6.89 -6.58
CA ASN A 107 32.91 7.64 -7.45
C ASN A 107 33.51 6.76 -8.54
N ASP A 108 33.96 5.54 -8.20
CA ASP A 108 34.47 4.58 -9.20
C ASP A 108 33.37 4.21 -10.22
N PHE A 109 32.13 3.98 -9.77
CA PHE A 109 31.01 3.76 -10.69
C PHE A 109 30.73 4.96 -11.60
N ASN A 110 30.87 6.19 -11.09
CA ASN A 110 30.73 7.39 -11.91
C ASN A 110 31.83 7.50 -12.96
N ASP A 111 33.07 7.17 -12.62
CA ASP A 111 34.19 7.15 -13.56
C ASP A 111 34.01 6.06 -14.63
N GLN A 112 33.57 4.86 -14.23
CA GLN A 112 33.21 3.78 -15.15
C GLN A 112 32.08 4.20 -16.10
N LYS A 113 31.04 4.86 -15.57
CA LYS A 113 29.94 5.41 -16.38
C LYS A 113 30.46 6.42 -17.39
N ALA A 114 31.29 7.38 -16.97
CA ALA A 114 31.89 8.37 -17.86
C ALA A 114 32.75 7.71 -18.97
N HIS A 115 33.48 6.64 -18.64
CA HIS A 115 34.21 5.86 -19.65
C HIS A 115 33.25 5.18 -20.63
N LEU A 116 32.20 4.52 -20.15
CA LEU A 116 31.23 3.85 -21.01
C LEU A 116 30.51 4.83 -21.95
N GLU A 117 30.14 6.02 -21.46
CA GLU A 117 29.56 7.10 -22.26
C GLU A 117 30.52 7.54 -23.37
N LYS A 118 31.81 7.74 -23.07
CA LYS A 118 32.83 8.04 -24.10
C LYS A 118 32.94 6.93 -25.14
N LYS A 119 32.91 5.66 -24.71
CA LYS A 119 32.97 4.50 -25.61
C LYS A 119 31.72 4.42 -26.50
N GLN A 120 30.55 4.70 -25.95
CA GLN A 120 29.28 4.73 -26.69
C GLN A 120 29.31 5.82 -27.76
N VAL A 121 29.78 7.02 -27.43
CA VAL A 121 29.94 8.12 -28.40
C VAL A 121 30.92 7.72 -29.51
N HIS A 122 32.04 7.10 -29.17
CA HIS A 122 33.03 6.64 -30.15
C HIS A 122 32.43 5.59 -31.11
N LEU A 123 31.74 4.58 -30.59
CA LEU A 123 31.09 3.55 -31.40
C LEU A 123 29.98 4.13 -32.28
N GLU A 124 29.24 5.12 -31.81
CA GLU A 124 28.22 5.80 -32.61
C GLU A 124 28.86 6.58 -33.78
N GLN A 125 30.01 7.22 -33.54
CA GLN A 125 30.78 7.87 -34.61
C GLN A 125 31.31 6.86 -35.64
N GLU A 126 31.85 5.72 -35.20
CA GLU A 126 32.28 4.65 -36.10
C GLU A 126 31.10 4.10 -36.93
N ARG A 127 29.94 3.88 -36.30
CA ARG A 127 28.71 3.46 -36.99
C ARG A 127 28.30 4.44 -38.08
N GLN A 128 28.33 5.74 -37.80
CA GLN A 128 28.01 6.78 -38.78
C GLN A 128 29.00 6.81 -39.94
N GLN A 129 30.29 6.60 -39.69
CA GLN A 129 31.30 6.50 -40.75
C GLN A 129 31.07 5.27 -41.65
N ILE A 130 30.74 4.12 -41.05
CA ILE A 130 30.42 2.89 -41.78
C ILE A 130 29.17 3.10 -42.65
N GLU A 131 28.12 3.74 -42.12
CA GLU A 131 26.90 3.97 -42.89
C GLU A 131 27.14 4.93 -44.08
N LYS A 132 27.99 5.96 -43.91
CA LYS A 132 28.43 6.82 -45.03
C LYS A 132 29.16 6.00 -46.09
N LYS A 133 30.15 5.18 -45.70
CA LYS A 133 30.88 4.31 -46.65
C LYS A 133 29.95 3.36 -47.40
N LYS A 134 28.95 2.80 -46.71
CA LYS A 134 27.94 1.92 -47.31
C LYS A 134 27.07 2.66 -48.34
N GLN A 135 26.67 3.90 -48.05
CA GLN A 135 25.95 4.74 -49.01
C GLN A 135 26.81 5.06 -50.23
N ASP A 136 28.07 5.43 -50.04
CA ASP A 136 29.02 5.68 -51.13
C ASP A 136 29.20 4.43 -52.01
N PHE A 137 29.40 3.25 -51.41
CA PHE A 137 29.48 1.99 -52.16
C PHE A 137 28.18 1.65 -52.90
N THR A 138 27.02 1.96 -52.32
CA THR A 138 25.73 1.74 -52.99
C THR A 138 25.60 2.63 -54.22
N GLN A 139 26.01 3.90 -54.13
CA GLN A 139 26.03 4.82 -55.26
C GLN A 139 27.02 4.36 -56.35
N GLN A 140 28.22 3.92 -55.96
CA GLN A 140 29.20 3.36 -56.89
C GLN A 140 28.67 2.13 -57.63
N MET A 141 28.01 1.20 -56.91
CA MET A 141 27.38 0.04 -57.55
C MET A 141 26.30 0.44 -58.55
N GLN A 142 25.44 1.40 -58.21
CA GLN A 142 24.40 1.90 -59.13
C GLN A 142 25.00 2.54 -60.38
N GLN A 143 26.07 3.32 -60.24
CA GLN A 143 26.80 3.90 -61.36
C GLN A 143 27.41 2.83 -62.26
N LEU A 144 28.08 1.82 -61.67
CA LEU A 144 28.64 0.69 -62.42
C LEU A 144 27.57 -0.12 -63.14
N GLU A 145 26.41 -0.32 -62.51
CA GLU A 145 25.29 -1.03 -63.14
C GLU A 145 24.72 -0.25 -64.33
N GLN A 146 24.63 1.08 -64.22
CA GLN A 146 24.21 1.95 -65.32
C GLN A 146 25.24 1.93 -66.46
N GLN A 147 26.54 2.05 -66.15
CA GLN A 147 27.61 1.93 -67.13
C GLN A 147 27.58 0.57 -67.84
N SER A 148 27.32 -0.52 -67.10
CA SER A 148 27.18 -1.85 -67.70
C SER A 148 25.97 -1.95 -68.64
N LYS A 149 24.86 -1.27 -68.32
CA LYS A 149 23.68 -1.21 -69.22
C LYS A 149 23.99 -0.42 -70.49
N GLU A 150 24.66 0.72 -70.37
CA GLU A 150 25.09 1.54 -71.51
C GLU A 150 26.08 0.79 -72.41
N LEU A 151 27.11 0.17 -71.84
CA LEU A 151 28.05 -0.67 -72.60
C LEU A 151 27.34 -1.82 -73.31
N LYS A 152 26.30 -2.40 -72.70
CA LYS A 152 25.50 -3.46 -73.35
C LYS A 152 24.70 -2.93 -74.54
N ILE A 153 24.14 -1.72 -74.44
CA ILE A 153 23.45 -1.06 -75.56
C ILE A 153 24.45 -0.76 -76.68
N GLN A 154 25.59 -0.15 -76.35
CA GLN A 154 26.66 0.14 -77.32
C GLN A 154 27.15 -1.13 -78.02
N LEU A 155 27.31 -2.22 -77.28
CA LEU A 155 27.69 -3.52 -77.87
C LEU A 155 26.66 -4.03 -78.87
N GLU A 156 25.35 -3.90 -78.57
CA GLU A 156 24.29 -4.30 -79.51
C GLU A 156 24.22 -3.37 -80.73
N GLU A 157 24.49 -2.08 -80.57
CA GLU A 157 24.59 -1.13 -81.68
C GLU A 157 25.79 -1.45 -82.57
N SER A 158 26.98 -1.64 -82.01
CA SER A 158 28.17 -2.06 -82.76
C SER A 158 27.96 -3.40 -83.46
N LYS A 159 27.24 -4.36 -82.86
CA LYS A 159 26.86 -5.60 -83.55
C LYS A 159 26.00 -5.33 -84.77
N LYS A 160 25.00 -4.44 -84.68
CA LYS A 160 24.16 -4.05 -85.83
C LYS A 160 24.99 -3.39 -86.93
N GLU A 161 25.90 -2.48 -86.59
CA GLU A 161 26.81 -1.84 -87.54
C GLU A 161 27.74 -2.85 -88.23
N ILE A 162 28.24 -3.83 -87.48
CA ILE A 162 29.03 -4.94 -88.04
C ILE A 162 28.16 -5.76 -89.02
N TYR A 163 26.91 -6.07 -88.69
CA TYR A 163 26.00 -6.76 -89.63
C TYR A 163 25.76 -5.95 -90.90
N GLN A 164 25.53 -4.63 -90.78
CA GLN A 164 25.35 -3.76 -91.94
C GLN A 164 26.62 -3.71 -92.80
N THR A 165 27.78 -3.53 -92.17
CA THR A 165 29.07 -3.48 -92.86
C THR A 165 29.38 -4.82 -93.53
N LYS A 166 29.06 -5.94 -92.88
CA LYS A 166 29.18 -7.28 -93.47
C LYS A 166 28.33 -7.39 -94.74
N ASN A 167 27.08 -6.93 -94.70
CA ASN A 167 26.21 -6.92 -95.88
C ASN A 167 26.75 -6.03 -96.99
N SER A 168 27.28 -4.84 -96.66
CA SER A 168 27.93 -3.97 -97.65
C SER A 168 29.18 -4.58 -98.25
N ILE A 169 30.01 -5.27 -97.46
CA ILE A 169 31.17 -6.02 -97.96
C ILE A 169 30.72 -7.14 -98.92
N GLU A 170 29.61 -7.80 -98.62
CA GLU A 170 29.05 -8.85 -99.49
C GLU A 170 28.54 -8.27 -100.81
N GLN A 171 27.84 -7.14 -100.78
CA GLN A 171 27.46 -6.38 -101.97
C GLN A 171 28.68 -5.95 -102.79
N PHE A 172 29.70 -5.35 -102.16
CA PHE A 172 30.93 -4.97 -102.86
C PHE A 172 31.68 -6.18 -103.43
N ARG A 173 31.61 -7.34 -102.78
CA ARG A 173 32.19 -8.58 -103.30
C ARG A 173 31.44 -9.03 -104.57
N ASP A 174 30.11 -8.94 -104.58
CA ASP A 174 29.31 -9.28 -105.75
C ASP A 174 29.57 -8.30 -106.90
N GLU A 175 29.66 -7.00 -106.62
CA GLU A 175 30.07 -5.98 -107.60
C GLU A 175 31.47 -6.25 -108.14
N LEU A 176 32.44 -6.58 -107.27
CA LEU A 176 33.79 -6.93 -107.68
C LEU A 176 33.81 -8.16 -108.58
N ASN A 177 33.01 -9.19 -108.27
CA ASN A 177 32.86 -10.36 -109.12
C ASN A 177 32.27 -10.01 -110.50
N GLN A 178 31.29 -9.10 -110.55
CA GLN A 178 30.76 -8.59 -111.83
C GLN A 178 31.83 -7.80 -112.60
N PHE A 179 32.61 -6.96 -111.93
CA PHE A 179 33.72 -6.24 -112.57
C PHE A 179 34.79 -7.18 -113.11
N LEU A 180 35.11 -8.26 -112.39
CA LEU A 180 36.04 -9.29 -112.86
C LEU A 180 35.50 -10.01 -114.11
N GLN A 181 34.20 -10.34 -114.14
CA GLN A 181 33.57 -10.92 -115.34
C GLN A 181 33.58 -9.94 -116.53
N ASN A 182 33.31 -8.65 -116.27
CA ASN A 182 33.38 -7.61 -117.28
C ASN A 182 34.81 -7.43 -117.80
N LYS A 183 35.81 -7.44 -116.90
CA LYS A 183 37.23 -7.43 -117.26
C LYS A 183 37.57 -8.59 -118.17
N ASP A 184 37.20 -9.82 -117.81
CA ASP A 184 37.47 -11.00 -118.63
C ASP A 184 36.81 -10.89 -120.02
N THR A 185 35.62 -10.30 -120.09
CA THR A 185 34.91 -10.05 -121.35
C THR A 185 35.62 -9.01 -122.20
N LEU A 186 36.08 -7.91 -121.60
CA LEU A 186 36.89 -6.88 -122.26
C LEU A 186 38.25 -7.41 -122.69
N GLU A 187 38.88 -8.28 -121.90
CA GLU A 187 40.15 -8.93 -122.22
C GLU A 187 40.00 -9.84 -123.46
N ARG A 188 38.91 -10.63 -123.53
CA ARG A 188 38.57 -11.40 -124.74
C ARG A 188 38.37 -10.48 -125.94
N ARG A 189 37.67 -9.35 -125.76
CA ARG A 189 37.46 -8.38 -126.83
C ARG A 189 38.76 -7.72 -127.27
N ARG A 190 39.69 -7.45 -126.35
CA ARG A 190 41.03 -6.93 -126.64
C ARG A 190 41.82 -7.93 -127.49
N ILE A 191 41.83 -9.21 -127.11
CA ILE A 191 42.48 -10.29 -127.88
C ILE A 191 41.87 -10.42 -129.29
N GLU A 192 40.54 -10.32 -129.39
CA GLU A 192 39.84 -10.38 -130.68
C GLU A 192 40.16 -9.17 -131.57
N LEU A 193 40.25 -7.97 -131.00
CA LEU A 193 40.69 -6.76 -131.71
C LEU A 193 42.18 -6.81 -132.07
N GLU A 194 43.05 -7.35 -131.21
CA GLU A 194 44.47 -7.60 -131.51
C GLU A 194 44.61 -8.59 -132.68
N HIS A 195 43.76 -9.63 -132.75
CA HIS A 195 43.72 -10.55 -133.87
C HIS A 195 43.29 -9.84 -135.16
N GLN A 196 42.21 -9.04 -135.12
CA GLN A 196 41.76 -8.24 -136.27
C GLN A 196 42.83 -7.23 -136.71
N LEU A 197 43.57 -6.63 -135.77
CA LEU A 197 44.67 -5.72 -136.06
C LEU A 197 45.80 -6.45 -136.79
N ASN A 198 46.21 -7.62 -136.30
CA ASN A 198 47.23 -8.44 -136.96
C ASN A 198 46.81 -8.90 -138.36
N GLU A 199 45.54 -9.26 -138.57
CA GLU A 199 45.00 -9.57 -139.90
C GLU A 199 45.05 -8.35 -140.83
N ASN A 200 44.73 -7.16 -140.33
CA ASN A 200 44.84 -5.92 -141.08
C ASN A 200 46.29 -5.52 -141.36
N GLU A 201 47.23 -5.76 -140.44
CA GLU A 201 48.66 -5.55 -140.69
C GLU A 201 49.19 -6.51 -141.74
N LEU A 202 48.79 -7.79 -141.71
CA LEU A 202 49.10 -8.75 -142.78
C LEU A 202 48.48 -8.32 -144.12
N ALA A 203 47.25 -7.80 -144.13
CA ALA A 203 46.63 -7.26 -145.33
C ALA A 203 47.36 -6.01 -145.85
N ARG A 204 47.79 -5.12 -144.96
CA ARG A 204 48.62 -3.94 -145.28
C ARG A 204 49.95 -4.37 -145.88
N ASP A 205 50.61 -5.36 -145.31
CA ASP A 205 51.91 -5.85 -145.79
C ASP A 205 51.76 -6.53 -147.16
N ARG A 206 50.66 -7.27 -147.40
CA ARG A 206 50.30 -7.77 -148.76
C ARG A 206 50.07 -6.63 -149.76
N LEU A 207 49.37 -5.59 -149.35
CA LEU A 207 49.15 -4.39 -150.19
C LEU A 207 50.46 -3.63 -150.42
N GLN A 208 51.38 -3.62 -149.45
CA GLN A 208 52.72 -3.04 -149.56
C GLN A 208 53.61 -3.85 -150.53
N GLU A 209 53.53 -5.19 -150.52
CA GLU A 209 54.18 -6.04 -151.50
C GLU A 209 53.60 -5.84 -152.91
N GLU A 210 52.28 -5.74 -153.05
CA GLU A 210 51.62 -5.37 -154.31
C GLU A 210 52.07 -3.99 -154.79
N LYS A 211 52.19 -3.01 -153.87
CA LYS A 211 52.73 -1.69 -154.16
C LYS A 211 54.17 -1.78 -154.70
N ILE A 212 55.04 -2.59 -154.11
CA ILE A 212 56.43 -2.79 -154.59
C ILE A 212 56.44 -3.46 -155.98
N LYS A 213 55.53 -4.41 -156.25
CA LYS A 213 55.38 -5.00 -157.60
C LYS A 213 54.92 -3.95 -158.62
N ILE A 214 53.98 -3.08 -158.24
CA ILE A 214 53.50 -1.96 -159.06
C ILE A 214 54.60 -0.91 -159.27
N GLU A 215 55.40 -0.58 -158.25
CA GLU A 215 56.54 0.35 -158.36
C GLU A 215 57.64 -0.20 -159.28
N ASN A 216 57.88 -1.52 -159.26
CA ASN A 216 58.77 -2.20 -160.21
C ASN A 216 58.19 -2.23 -161.64
N ALA A 217 56.87 -2.34 -161.79
CA ALA A 217 56.19 -2.17 -163.07
C ALA A 217 56.25 -0.71 -163.56
N LEU A 218 56.10 0.27 -162.66
CA LEU A 218 56.24 1.70 -162.94
C LEU A 218 57.66 2.08 -163.38
N ARG A 219 58.71 1.44 -162.83
CA ARG A 219 60.09 1.61 -163.32
C ARG A 219 60.30 1.12 -164.76
N ARG A 220 59.66 0.01 -165.14
CA ARG A 220 59.63 -0.48 -166.54
C ARG A 220 58.77 0.42 -167.44
N ILE A 221 57.68 0.98 -166.92
CA ILE A 221 56.85 1.95 -167.62
C ILE A 221 57.58 3.30 -167.77
N GLN A 222 58.43 3.70 -166.84
CA GLN A 222 59.25 4.92 -166.95
C GLN A 222 60.27 4.84 -168.10
N GLN A 223 60.80 3.64 -168.39
CA GLN A 223 61.59 3.37 -169.61
C GLN A 223 60.75 3.42 -170.90
N LEU A 224 59.42 3.18 -170.83
CA LEU A 224 58.46 3.36 -171.92
C LEU A 224 57.96 4.83 -172.03
N ILE A 225 58.02 5.61 -170.95
CA ILE A 225 57.61 7.02 -170.90
C ILE A 225 58.62 7.91 -171.63
N ASP A 226 59.91 7.57 -171.60
CA ASP A 226 60.92 8.19 -172.46
C ASP A 226 60.63 7.96 -173.97
N MET A 227 59.88 6.89 -174.30
CA MET A 227 59.34 6.65 -175.66
C MET A 227 57.99 7.36 -175.92
N LYS A 228 57.19 7.67 -174.89
CA LYS A 228 55.88 8.36 -174.97
C LYS A 228 55.98 9.89 -174.82
N LYS A 229 57.19 10.43 -174.81
CA LYS A 229 57.53 11.81 -175.25
C LYS A 229 56.96 12.13 -176.65
N ASN A 230 56.57 11.10 -177.41
CA ASN A 230 55.76 11.18 -178.63
C ASN A 230 54.24 11.37 -178.41
N ARG A 231 53.72 11.42 -177.18
CA ARG A 231 52.28 11.54 -176.87
C ARG A 231 51.90 12.89 -176.25
N LYS A 232 52.61 13.91 -176.71
CA LYS A 232 52.27 15.34 -176.74
C LYS A 232 50.81 15.67 -177.15
N ASN A 233 50.01 14.72 -177.63
CA ASN A 233 48.62 14.92 -178.05
C ASN A 233 47.56 14.66 -176.96
N GLU A 234 47.93 14.12 -175.80
CA GLU A 234 46.97 13.84 -174.71
C GLU A 234 46.83 15.00 -173.71
N LEU A 235 47.53 16.11 -173.97
CA LEU A 235 47.45 17.38 -173.24
C LEU A 235 46.05 18.02 -173.26
N ASP A 236 45.14 17.63 -174.17
CA ASP A 236 43.83 18.28 -174.32
C ASP A 236 42.70 17.68 -173.45
N GLN A 237 42.88 16.49 -172.85
CA GLN A 237 41.84 15.84 -172.01
C GLN A 237 41.90 16.24 -170.52
N HIS A 238 43.07 16.63 -169.98
CA HIS A 238 43.23 16.98 -168.57
C HIS A 238 42.49 18.26 -168.13
N LYS A 239 42.04 19.08 -169.07
CA LYS A 239 41.29 20.32 -168.78
C LYS A 239 39.86 20.06 -168.25
N GLN A 240 39.35 18.83 -168.38
CA GLN A 240 37.97 18.45 -168.04
C GLN A 240 37.81 17.88 -166.60
N GLN A 241 38.89 17.40 -165.95
CA GLN A 241 38.87 16.79 -164.61
C GLN A 241 38.81 17.79 -163.46
N LEU A 242 39.41 18.98 -163.61
CA LEU A 242 39.45 20.02 -162.55
C LEU A 242 38.06 20.58 -162.16
N ARG A 243 37.01 20.34 -162.95
CA ARG A 243 35.63 20.75 -162.62
C ARG A 243 34.89 19.80 -161.68
N GLN A 244 35.40 18.57 -161.46
CA GLN A 244 34.76 17.57 -160.59
C GLN A 244 35.18 17.72 -159.13
N GLU A 245 36.41 18.19 -158.87
CA GLU A 245 36.95 18.41 -157.51
C GLU A 245 36.26 19.56 -156.75
N GLU A 246 35.73 20.56 -157.45
CA GLU A 246 35.01 21.70 -156.84
C GLU A 246 33.68 21.28 -156.18
N ASN A 247 33.03 20.21 -156.65
CA ASN A 247 31.74 19.76 -156.12
C ASN A 247 31.90 18.93 -154.83
N GLN A 248 32.99 18.18 -154.67
CA GLN A 248 33.26 17.35 -153.48
C GLN A 248 33.49 18.19 -152.22
N ILE A 249 34.08 19.39 -152.37
CA ILE A 249 34.36 20.30 -151.25
C ILE A 249 33.07 20.95 -150.72
N LYS A 250 32.05 21.14 -151.57
CA LYS A 250 30.75 21.71 -151.17
C LYS A 250 29.93 20.76 -150.29
N GLU A 251 30.07 19.43 -150.47
CA GLU A 251 29.40 18.42 -149.63
C GLU A 251 29.98 18.34 -148.21
N ASN A 252 31.31 18.43 -148.07
CA ASN A 252 31.98 18.38 -146.76
C ASN A 252 31.62 19.57 -145.86
N ILE A 253 31.37 20.75 -146.43
CA ILE A 253 30.93 21.94 -145.67
C ILE A 253 29.50 21.78 -145.12
N LEU A 254 28.65 20.99 -145.80
CA LEU A 254 27.27 20.75 -145.37
C LEU A 254 27.21 19.81 -144.15
N GLN A 255 28.09 18.81 -144.11
CA GLN A 255 28.16 17.81 -143.03
C GLN A 255 28.66 18.41 -141.71
N ILE A 256 29.68 19.27 -141.77
CA ILE A 256 30.21 19.99 -140.59
C ILE A 256 29.16 20.93 -139.98
N LYS A 257 28.30 21.56 -140.82
CA LYS A 257 27.20 22.39 -140.32
C LYS A 257 26.14 21.60 -139.55
N GLN A 258 25.93 20.32 -139.85
CA GLN A 258 24.96 19.48 -139.14
C GLN A 258 25.50 19.06 -137.76
N GLU A 259 26.80 18.74 -137.66
CA GLU A 259 27.43 18.36 -136.40
C GLU A 259 27.48 19.51 -135.38
N VAL A 260 27.73 20.74 -135.84
CA VAL A 260 27.71 21.94 -134.98
C VAL A 260 26.32 22.16 -134.35
N ASN A 261 25.25 21.96 -135.13
CA ASN A 261 23.88 22.10 -134.60
C ASN A 261 23.55 21.05 -133.52
N THR A 262 24.05 19.81 -133.64
CA THR A 262 23.81 18.77 -132.63
C THR A 262 24.54 19.08 -131.32
N ILE A 263 25.74 19.66 -131.40
CA ILE A 263 26.50 20.08 -130.22
C ILE A 263 25.80 21.24 -129.50
N GLU A 264 25.25 22.21 -130.23
CA GLU A 264 24.50 23.33 -129.65
C GLU A 264 23.24 22.87 -128.89
N GLU A 265 22.52 21.87 -129.40
CA GLU A 265 21.36 21.28 -128.70
C GLU A 265 21.76 20.54 -127.41
N THR A 266 22.92 19.86 -127.44
CA THR A 266 23.46 19.16 -126.27
C THR A 266 23.87 20.14 -125.16
N ILE A 267 24.46 21.29 -125.52
CA ILE A 267 24.82 22.35 -124.58
C ILE A 267 23.57 22.94 -123.90
N LYS A 268 22.47 23.16 -124.65
CA LYS A 268 21.19 23.61 -124.07
C LYS A 268 20.60 22.60 -123.09
N SER A 269 20.70 21.29 -123.40
CA SER A 269 20.27 20.24 -122.48
C SER A 269 21.04 20.27 -121.15
N PHE A 270 22.37 20.41 -121.20
CA PHE A 270 23.19 20.50 -119.98
C PHE A 270 22.90 21.76 -119.16
N GLN A 271 22.64 22.90 -119.82
CA GLN A 271 22.26 24.12 -119.12
C GLN A 271 20.96 23.96 -118.31
N ASN A 272 19.97 23.24 -118.86
CA ASN A 272 18.72 22.95 -118.15
C ASN A 272 18.94 22.01 -116.95
N ILE A 273 19.78 20.97 -117.10
CA ILE A 273 20.09 20.05 -115.98
C ILE A 273 20.81 20.80 -114.84
N LEU A 274 21.76 21.68 -115.17
CA LEU A 274 22.46 22.50 -114.17
C LEU A 274 21.53 23.48 -113.44
N GLN A 275 20.52 24.00 -114.12
CA GLN A 275 19.48 24.83 -113.50
C GLN A 275 18.69 24.03 -112.44
N THR A 276 18.25 22.82 -112.77
CA THR A 276 17.51 21.95 -111.84
C THR A 276 18.36 21.55 -110.63
N ILE A 277 19.63 21.19 -110.84
CA ILE A 277 20.54 20.86 -109.73
C ILE A 277 20.72 22.07 -108.79
N ARG A 278 20.82 23.28 -109.34
CA ARG A 278 20.96 24.50 -108.53
C ARG A 278 19.71 24.78 -107.70
N GLU A 279 18.52 24.49 -108.22
CA GLU A 279 17.26 24.61 -107.47
C GLU A 279 17.14 23.57 -106.34
N GLU A 280 17.57 22.33 -106.57
CA GLU A 280 17.61 21.28 -105.53
C GLU A 280 18.62 21.59 -104.42
N ILE A 281 19.81 22.09 -104.76
CA ILE A 281 20.81 22.54 -103.79
C ILE A 281 20.24 23.65 -102.89
N ASN A 282 19.49 24.60 -103.47
CA ASN A 282 18.87 25.68 -102.70
C ASN A 282 17.77 25.17 -101.75
N LYS A 283 16.98 24.16 -102.17
CA LYS A 283 16.00 23.50 -101.30
C LYS A 283 16.66 22.78 -100.12
N LEU A 284 17.70 21.99 -100.40
CA LEU A 284 18.45 21.28 -99.36
C LEU A 284 19.10 22.24 -98.37
N ALA A 285 19.65 23.36 -98.84
CA ALA A 285 20.19 24.41 -97.97
C ALA A 285 19.13 25.01 -97.03
N GLN A 286 17.89 25.19 -97.50
CA GLN A 286 16.78 25.65 -96.65
C GLN A 286 16.34 24.58 -95.64
N GLU A 287 16.29 23.32 -96.03
CA GLU A 287 15.95 22.20 -95.12
C GLU A 287 16.99 22.03 -94.01
N ILE A 288 18.28 22.14 -94.35
CA ILE A 288 19.38 22.11 -93.38
C ILE A 288 19.22 23.25 -92.36
N ALA A 289 18.99 24.49 -92.84
CA ALA A 289 18.80 25.63 -91.95
C ALA A 289 17.60 25.47 -91.00
N GLN A 290 16.50 24.86 -91.47
CA GLN A 290 15.33 24.56 -90.62
C GLN A 290 15.64 23.49 -89.57
N GLN A 291 16.37 22.43 -89.94
CA GLN A 291 16.78 21.37 -89.02
C GLN A 291 17.74 21.89 -87.93
N GLU A 292 18.69 22.76 -88.29
CA GLU A 292 19.58 23.43 -87.34
C GLU A 292 18.80 24.28 -86.31
N GLN A 293 17.75 24.97 -86.77
CA GLN A 293 16.88 25.76 -85.90
C GLN A 293 16.09 24.88 -84.92
N LEU A 294 15.59 23.73 -85.39
CA LEU A 294 14.88 22.76 -84.55
C LEU A 294 15.81 22.13 -83.50
N LEU A 295 17.04 21.80 -83.90
CA LEU A 295 18.07 21.26 -83.01
C LEU A 295 18.42 22.24 -81.88
N GLN A 296 18.55 23.54 -82.20
CA GLN A 296 18.75 24.61 -81.21
C GLN A 296 17.61 24.67 -80.18
N GLN A 297 16.35 24.57 -80.62
CA GLN A 297 15.20 24.57 -79.72
C GLN A 297 15.19 23.34 -78.79
N LEU A 298 15.51 22.16 -79.32
CA LEU A 298 15.60 20.92 -78.53
C LEU A 298 16.72 20.99 -77.48
N ILE A 299 17.87 21.58 -77.83
CA ILE A 299 18.98 21.80 -76.88
C ILE A 299 18.53 22.70 -75.72
N GLN A 300 17.80 23.78 -76.00
CA GLN A 300 17.30 24.67 -74.94
C GLN A 300 16.25 23.99 -74.06
N GLN A 301 15.35 23.18 -74.64
CA GLN A 301 14.37 22.40 -73.86
C GLN A 301 15.05 21.37 -72.96
N LYS A 302 16.07 20.66 -73.47
CA LYS A 302 16.87 19.72 -72.69
C LYS A 302 17.49 20.40 -71.46
N GLN A 303 18.11 21.56 -71.64
CA GLN A 303 18.74 22.30 -70.53
C GLN A 303 17.73 22.73 -69.46
N LYS A 304 16.51 23.12 -69.87
CA LYS A 304 15.41 23.46 -68.95
C LYS A 304 14.95 22.27 -68.11
N ILE A 305 14.83 21.10 -68.75
CA ILE A 305 14.45 19.85 -68.08
C ILE A 305 15.57 19.40 -67.12
N GLU A 306 16.84 19.51 -67.51
CA GLU A 306 17.97 19.20 -66.64
C GLU A 306 17.99 20.06 -65.35
N THR A 307 17.63 21.34 -65.46
CA THR A 307 17.53 22.23 -64.29
C THR A 307 16.34 21.87 -63.39
N GLU A 308 15.18 21.52 -63.95
CA GLU A 308 14.03 21.05 -63.18
C GLU A 308 14.31 19.72 -62.46
N ILE A 309 15.00 18.78 -63.12
CA ILE A 309 15.41 17.51 -62.51
C ILE A 309 16.35 17.76 -61.33
N GLN A 310 17.33 18.66 -61.47
CA GLN A 310 18.24 19.03 -60.39
C GLN A 310 17.50 19.62 -59.18
N LEU A 311 16.54 20.53 -59.40
CA LEU A 311 15.72 21.08 -58.33
C LEU A 311 14.90 19.99 -57.62
N LYS A 312 14.30 19.06 -58.38
CA LYS A 312 13.53 17.95 -57.81
C LYS A 312 14.41 16.96 -57.04
N ILE A 313 15.65 16.73 -57.46
CA ILE A 313 16.63 15.93 -56.71
C ILE A 313 16.94 16.59 -55.36
N GLN A 314 17.16 17.90 -55.33
CA GLN A 314 17.40 18.64 -54.09
C GLN A 314 16.18 18.62 -53.15
N GLU A 315 14.98 18.77 -53.70
CA GLU A 315 13.72 18.71 -52.94
C GLU A 315 13.52 17.31 -52.31
N ARG A 316 13.78 16.25 -53.08
CA ARG A 316 13.75 14.87 -52.58
C ARG A 316 14.78 14.61 -51.47
N ALA A 317 15.98 15.19 -51.59
CA ALA A 317 17.01 15.06 -50.56
C ALA A 317 16.60 15.72 -49.23
N LYS A 318 15.96 16.90 -49.28
CA LYS A 318 15.39 17.57 -48.10
C LYS A 318 14.28 16.75 -47.45
N LEU A 319 13.34 16.23 -48.25
CA LEU A 319 12.25 15.40 -47.74
C LEU A 319 12.77 14.09 -47.12
N GLU A 320 13.84 13.50 -47.65
CA GLU A 320 14.44 12.30 -47.05
C GLU A 320 15.14 12.61 -45.72
N GLN A 321 15.74 13.79 -45.55
CA GLN A 321 16.26 14.25 -44.25
C GLN A 321 15.14 14.48 -43.22
N GLU A 322 14.03 15.12 -43.63
CA GLU A 322 12.87 15.32 -42.76
C GLU A 322 12.26 13.97 -42.32
N LYS A 323 12.13 13.02 -43.25
CA LYS A 323 11.67 11.65 -42.96
C LYS A 323 12.59 10.95 -41.95
N GLN A 324 13.91 11.04 -42.10
CA GLN A 324 14.86 10.47 -41.12
C GLN A 324 14.70 11.13 -39.74
N THR A 325 14.50 12.43 -39.69
CA THR A 325 14.27 13.18 -38.44
C THR A 325 12.97 12.73 -37.76
N ILE A 326 11.91 12.50 -38.53
CA ILE A 326 10.62 11.99 -38.02
C ILE A 326 10.78 10.56 -37.51
N ILE A 327 11.52 9.69 -38.20
CA ILE A 327 11.79 8.31 -37.76
C ILE A 327 12.49 8.31 -36.39
N GLN A 328 13.49 9.17 -36.20
CA GLN A 328 14.19 9.30 -34.91
C GLN A 328 13.25 9.77 -33.79
N LYS A 329 12.36 10.75 -34.09
CA LYS A 329 11.36 11.21 -33.12
C LYS A 329 10.35 10.12 -32.75
N ILE A 330 9.94 9.28 -33.71
CA ILE A 330 9.05 8.14 -33.47
C ILE A 330 9.74 7.10 -32.59
N GLN A 331 11.02 6.80 -32.84
CA GLN A 331 11.79 5.87 -32.02
C GLN A 331 11.91 6.33 -30.56
N LEU A 332 12.26 7.59 -30.33
CA LEU A 332 12.29 8.19 -28.98
C LEU A 332 10.91 8.11 -28.30
N LYS A 333 9.83 8.44 -29.02
CA LYS A 333 8.47 8.36 -28.47
C LYS A 333 8.04 6.93 -28.15
N ASN A 334 8.46 5.94 -28.93
CA ASN A 334 8.21 4.53 -28.62
C ASN A 334 8.97 4.06 -27.38
N GLU A 335 10.19 4.54 -27.15
CA GLU A 335 10.93 4.25 -25.91
C GLU A 335 10.27 4.89 -24.68
N GLU A 336 9.78 6.13 -24.81
CA GLU A 336 8.99 6.79 -23.77
C GLU A 336 7.68 6.04 -23.47
N LEU A 337 6.98 5.58 -24.51
CA LEU A 337 5.76 4.78 -24.38
C LEU A 337 6.03 3.46 -23.65
N LYS A 338 7.11 2.76 -24.01
CA LYS A 338 7.48 1.50 -23.37
C LYS A 338 7.80 1.67 -21.88
N LYS A 339 8.49 2.74 -21.50
CA LYS A 339 8.73 3.09 -20.08
C LYS A 339 7.42 3.42 -19.34
N ALA A 340 6.48 4.08 -20.00
CA ALA A 340 5.17 4.37 -19.44
C ALA A 340 4.33 3.10 -19.25
N GLU A 341 4.40 2.15 -20.17
CA GLU A 341 3.76 0.83 -20.07
C GLU A 341 4.33 0.02 -18.88
N GLU A 342 5.66 0.00 -18.72
CA GLU A 342 6.32 -0.66 -17.57
C GLU A 342 5.92 -0.02 -16.22
N LEU A 343 5.76 1.30 -16.18
CA LEU A 343 5.25 2.01 -15.00
C LEU A 343 3.78 1.71 -14.72
N LEU A 344 2.96 1.60 -15.77
CA LEU A 344 1.54 1.23 -15.65
C LEU A 344 1.38 -0.18 -15.08
N GLU A 345 2.21 -1.12 -15.53
CA GLU A 345 2.21 -2.52 -15.07
C GLU A 345 2.59 -2.60 -13.58
N LYS A 346 3.63 -1.87 -13.14
CA LYS A 346 3.99 -1.73 -11.72
C LYS A 346 2.87 -1.10 -10.88
N LEU A 347 2.20 -0.06 -11.41
CA LEU A 347 1.09 0.57 -10.72
C LEU A 347 -0.12 -0.37 -10.59
N GLN A 348 -0.42 -1.16 -11.63
CA GLN A 348 -1.47 -2.18 -11.57
C GLN A 348 -1.17 -3.25 -10.53
N GLU A 349 0.08 -3.69 -10.42
CA GLU A 349 0.51 -4.65 -9.40
C GLU A 349 0.38 -4.06 -7.98
N ASN A 350 0.77 -2.80 -7.79
CA ASN A 350 0.56 -2.09 -6.52
C ASN A 350 -0.93 -1.95 -6.16
N VAL A 351 -1.78 -1.58 -7.13
CA VAL A 351 -3.23 -1.49 -6.92
C VAL A 351 -3.79 -2.85 -6.49
N LYS A 352 -3.40 -3.93 -7.16
CA LYS A 352 -3.82 -5.30 -6.81
C LYS A 352 -3.39 -5.69 -5.39
N THR A 353 -2.21 -5.23 -4.97
CA THR A 353 -1.66 -5.50 -3.64
C THR A 353 -2.45 -4.73 -2.58
N LEU A 354 -2.75 -3.45 -2.82
CA LEU A 354 -3.57 -2.60 -1.96
C LEU A 354 -5.02 -3.09 -1.88
N GLU A 355 -5.62 -3.56 -2.98
CA GLU A 355 -6.96 -4.15 -2.99
C GLU A 355 -7.02 -5.41 -2.10
N ASN A 356 -5.98 -6.25 -2.13
CA ASN A 356 -5.89 -7.42 -1.26
C ASN A 356 -5.73 -7.04 0.21
N GLU A 357 -4.96 -5.98 0.52
CA GLU A 357 -4.82 -5.46 1.88
C GLU A 357 -6.13 -4.84 2.39
N LEU A 358 -6.83 -4.10 1.53
CA LEU A 358 -8.12 -3.50 1.85
C LEU A 358 -9.16 -4.59 2.12
N GLN A 359 -9.19 -5.66 1.32
CA GLN A 359 -10.06 -6.82 1.54
C GLN A 359 -9.76 -7.51 2.89
N LYS A 360 -8.48 -7.68 3.24
CA LYS A 360 -8.09 -8.24 4.55
C LYS A 360 -8.55 -7.37 5.71
N LEU A 361 -8.39 -6.05 5.59
CA LEU A 361 -8.86 -5.10 6.60
C LEU A 361 -10.38 -5.07 6.72
N GLU A 362 -11.11 -5.17 5.60
CA GLU A 362 -12.57 -5.27 5.61
C GLU A 362 -13.06 -6.56 6.29
N ASP A 363 -12.40 -7.68 6.03
CA ASP A 363 -12.71 -8.96 6.68
C ASP A 363 -12.41 -8.92 8.19
N GLU A 364 -11.30 -8.27 8.57
CA GLU A 364 -10.94 -8.07 9.98
C GLU A 364 -11.92 -7.12 10.69
N LEU A 365 -12.35 -6.04 10.03
CA LEU A 365 -13.37 -5.12 10.55
C LEU A 365 -14.71 -5.82 10.74
N ARG A 366 -15.12 -6.69 9.79
CA ARG A 366 -16.32 -7.51 9.92
C ARG A 366 -16.23 -8.47 11.10
N ARG A 367 -15.07 -9.11 11.29
CA ARG A 367 -14.83 -10.00 12.44
C ARG A 367 -14.93 -9.25 13.76
N LEU A 368 -14.25 -8.11 13.90
CA LEU A 368 -14.28 -7.29 15.11
C LEU A 368 -15.68 -6.72 15.38
N THR A 369 -16.43 -6.40 14.33
CA THR A 369 -17.83 -5.96 14.47
C THR A 369 -18.72 -7.09 14.99
N ALA A 370 -18.55 -8.32 14.47
CA ALA A 370 -19.26 -9.49 14.98
C ALA A 370 -18.88 -9.83 16.42
N GLU A 371 -17.59 -9.74 16.78
CA GLU A 371 -17.12 -9.93 18.16
C GLU A 371 -17.70 -8.86 19.10
N ARG A 372 -17.75 -7.59 18.67
CA ARG A 372 -18.41 -6.51 19.42
C ARG A 372 -19.89 -6.79 19.64
N ASP A 373 -20.62 -7.19 18.59
CA ASP A 373 -22.05 -7.45 18.67
C ASP A 373 -22.36 -8.67 19.55
N GLN A 374 -21.49 -9.68 19.53
CA GLN A 374 -21.55 -10.82 20.44
C GLN A 374 -21.32 -10.41 21.89
N CYS A 375 -20.30 -9.57 22.17
CA CYS A 375 -20.05 -9.01 23.49
C CYS A 375 -21.21 -8.13 23.97
N ALA A 376 -21.80 -7.33 23.09
CA ALA A 376 -22.96 -6.49 23.40
C ALA A 376 -24.20 -7.35 23.74
N ALA A 377 -24.46 -8.41 22.98
CA ALA A 377 -25.54 -9.36 23.26
C ALA A 377 -25.31 -10.13 24.58
N GLN A 378 -24.07 -10.50 24.88
CA GLN A 378 -23.72 -11.11 26.17
C GLN A 378 -23.92 -10.14 27.32
N LEU A 379 -23.48 -8.88 27.18
CA LEU A 379 -23.66 -7.85 28.19
C LEU A 379 -25.15 -7.61 28.47
N GLU A 380 -25.98 -7.56 27.44
CA GLU A 380 -27.42 -7.35 27.62
C GLU A 380 -28.08 -8.55 28.29
N LYS A 381 -27.67 -9.77 27.95
CA LYS A 381 -28.12 -10.99 28.64
C LYS A 381 -27.71 -11.03 30.11
N GLU A 382 -26.52 -10.54 30.45
CA GLU A 382 -26.09 -10.44 31.85
C GLU A 382 -26.82 -9.31 32.60
N LYS A 383 -27.17 -8.20 31.94
CA LYS A 383 -28.03 -7.17 32.54
C LYS A 383 -29.44 -7.69 32.82
N GLU A 384 -30.03 -8.46 31.92
CA GLU A 384 -31.33 -9.09 32.14
C GLU A 384 -31.30 -10.05 33.34
N LYS A 385 -30.26 -10.89 33.44
CA LYS A 385 -30.06 -11.75 34.63
C LYS A 385 -29.87 -10.96 35.92
N LEU A 386 -29.12 -9.86 35.86
CA LEU A 386 -28.92 -8.99 37.02
C LEU A 386 -30.25 -8.36 37.46
N GLN A 387 -31.07 -7.90 36.52
CA GLN A 387 -32.41 -7.36 36.82
C GLN A 387 -33.35 -8.41 37.40
N GLU A 388 -33.30 -9.65 36.90
CA GLU A 388 -34.06 -10.77 37.45
C GLU A 388 -33.63 -11.07 38.89
N LEU A 389 -32.32 -11.16 39.15
CA LEU A 389 -31.75 -11.35 40.50
C LEU A 389 -32.09 -10.19 41.45
N GLU A 390 -32.01 -8.95 40.99
CA GLU A 390 -32.41 -7.78 41.78
C GLU A 390 -33.90 -7.85 42.14
N GLN A 391 -34.76 -8.25 41.21
CA GLN A 391 -36.19 -8.39 41.46
C GLN A 391 -36.51 -9.55 42.40
N GLU A 392 -35.78 -10.67 42.30
CA GLU A 392 -35.84 -11.79 43.25
C GLU A 392 -35.42 -11.36 44.66
N LEU A 393 -34.29 -10.67 44.80
CA LEU A 393 -33.81 -10.16 46.08
C LEU A 393 -34.80 -9.17 46.72
N ILE A 394 -35.39 -8.26 45.93
CA ILE A 394 -36.44 -7.35 46.41
C ILE A 394 -37.64 -8.14 46.95
N ASN A 395 -38.05 -9.20 46.26
CA ASN A 395 -39.16 -10.06 46.68
C ASN A 395 -38.83 -10.82 47.96
N GLU A 396 -37.60 -11.33 48.10
CA GLU A 396 -37.16 -12.04 49.29
C GLU A 396 -37.01 -11.12 50.52
N ILE A 397 -36.49 -9.90 50.34
CA ILE A 397 -36.44 -8.88 51.40
C ILE A 397 -37.85 -8.50 51.85
N ALA A 398 -38.81 -8.38 50.92
CA ALA A 398 -40.20 -8.11 51.26
C ALA A 398 -40.83 -9.26 52.07
N GLN A 399 -40.56 -10.51 51.68
CA GLN A 399 -40.99 -11.71 52.42
C GLN A 399 -40.37 -11.75 53.83
N LEU A 400 -39.08 -11.45 53.96
CA LEU A 400 -38.36 -11.39 55.23
C LEU A 400 -38.96 -10.33 56.15
N HIS A 401 -39.26 -9.13 55.64
CA HIS A 401 -39.96 -8.10 56.42
C HIS A 401 -41.35 -8.53 56.90
N ILE A 402 -42.10 -9.28 56.09
CA ILE A 402 -43.40 -9.84 56.49
C ILE A 402 -43.21 -10.88 57.62
N ALA A 403 -42.22 -11.76 57.48
CA ALA A 403 -41.89 -12.76 58.50
C ALA A 403 -41.42 -12.12 59.82
N GLU A 404 -40.58 -11.08 59.76
CA GLU A 404 -40.11 -10.34 60.95
C GLU A 404 -41.26 -9.63 61.67
N ARG A 405 -42.18 -9.00 60.93
CA ARG A 405 -43.40 -8.41 61.52
C ARG A 405 -44.27 -9.48 62.18
N ALA A 406 -44.43 -10.64 61.55
CA ALA A 406 -45.23 -11.74 62.09
C ALA A 406 -44.63 -12.33 63.38
N VAL A 407 -43.30 -12.45 63.48
CA VAL A 407 -42.61 -12.87 64.71
C VAL A 407 -42.73 -11.81 65.80
N LYS A 408 -42.55 -10.53 65.46
CA LYS A 408 -42.69 -9.41 66.41
C LYS A 408 -44.09 -9.34 67.01
N GLU A 409 -45.11 -9.55 66.19
CA GLU A 409 -46.50 -9.57 66.66
C GLU A 409 -46.82 -10.81 67.51
N GLN A 410 -46.27 -11.97 67.15
CA GLN A 410 -46.43 -13.20 67.94
C GLN A 410 -45.72 -13.09 69.32
N ARG A 411 -44.55 -12.44 69.40
CA ARG A 411 -43.87 -12.16 70.68
C ARG A 411 -44.68 -11.21 71.58
N LYS A 412 -45.40 -10.24 71.01
CA LYS A 412 -46.35 -9.43 71.80
C LYS A 412 -47.48 -10.29 72.36
N GLN A 413 -48.05 -11.20 71.54
CA GLN A 413 -49.09 -12.11 72.01
C GLN A 413 -48.59 -13.05 73.11
N GLN A 414 -47.35 -13.52 73.03
CA GLN A 414 -46.71 -14.31 74.10
C GLN A 414 -46.62 -13.50 75.39
N CYS A 415 -46.13 -12.26 75.33
CA CYS A 415 -46.06 -11.38 76.50
C CYS A 415 -47.43 -11.16 77.15
N ILE A 416 -48.49 -10.97 76.35
CA ILE A 416 -49.86 -10.83 76.83
C ILE A 416 -50.37 -12.14 77.47
N ALA A 417 -50.09 -13.29 76.86
CA ALA A 417 -50.46 -14.61 77.38
C ALA A 417 -49.74 -14.92 78.69
N GLU A 418 -48.45 -14.60 78.82
CA GLU A 418 -47.67 -14.73 80.05
C GLU A 418 -48.23 -13.86 81.18
N GLN A 419 -48.57 -12.59 80.89
CA GLN A 419 -49.19 -11.69 81.87
C GLN A 419 -50.56 -12.23 82.33
N THR A 420 -51.34 -12.76 81.40
CA THR A 420 -52.65 -13.37 81.68
C THR A 420 -52.50 -14.62 82.56
N LEU A 421 -51.53 -15.47 82.25
CA LEU A 421 -51.19 -16.63 83.07
C LEU A 421 -50.78 -16.21 84.48
N ARG A 422 -49.86 -15.25 84.63
CA ARG A 422 -49.44 -14.73 85.95
C ARG A 422 -50.63 -14.22 86.76
N LYS A 423 -51.56 -13.53 86.11
CA LYS A 423 -52.80 -13.05 86.76
C LYS A 423 -53.69 -14.21 87.21
N SER A 424 -53.91 -15.22 86.37
CA SER A 424 -54.71 -16.41 86.71
C SER A 424 -54.10 -17.23 87.86
N GLN A 425 -52.77 -17.42 87.86
CA GLN A 425 -52.04 -18.10 88.95
C GLN A 425 -52.15 -17.35 90.28
N PHE A 426 -52.11 -16.02 90.23
CA PHE A 426 -52.32 -15.18 91.41
C PHE A 426 -53.76 -15.32 91.95
N GLU A 427 -54.76 -15.28 91.07
CA GLU A 427 -56.17 -15.48 91.42
C GLU A 427 -56.42 -16.88 92.02
N GLU A 428 -55.82 -17.93 91.45
CA GLU A 428 -55.85 -19.29 91.99
C GLU A 428 -55.21 -19.38 93.39
N ALA A 429 -54.03 -18.78 93.58
CA ALA A 429 -53.35 -18.75 94.88
C ALA A 429 -54.21 -18.05 95.94
N VAL A 430 -54.90 -16.96 95.58
CA VAL A 430 -55.84 -16.26 96.46
C VAL A 430 -57.05 -17.14 96.77
N ALA A 431 -57.66 -17.80 95.78
CA ALA A 431 -58.81 -18.67 95.97
C ALA A 431 -58.46 -19.89 96.84
N ARG A 432 -57.31 -20.52 96.62
CA ARG A 432 -56.76 -21.62 97.43
C ARG A 432 -56.56 -21.20 98.89
N LYS A 433 -56.01 -20.00 99.12
CA LYS A 433 -55.83 -19.45 100.47
C LYS A 433 -57.17 -19.19 101.16
N GLN A 434 -58.17 -18.69 100.44
CA GLN A 434 -59.52 -18.46 100.98
C GLN A 434 -60.24 -19.77 101.30
N GLU A 435 -60.15 -20.80 100.44
CA GLU A 435 -60.65 -22.14 100.74
C GLU A 435 -60.03 -22.70 102.02
N PHE A 436 -58.70 -22.62 102.15
CA PHE A 436 -57.98 -23.08 103.34
C PHE A 436 -58.43 -22.38 104.62
N LEU A 437 -58.61 -21.05 104.59
CA LEU A 437 -59.09 -20.26 105.72
C LEU A 437 -60.53 -20.63 106.11
N THR A 438 -61.42 -20.85 105.13
CA THR A 438 -62.81 -21.26 105.40
C THR A 438 -62.87 -22.71 105.91
N GLN A 439 -62.00 -23.60 105.43
CA GLN A 439 -61.86 -24.96 105.97
C GLN A 439 -61.45 -24.95 107.45
N LEU A 440 -60.51 -24.07 107.81
CA LEU A 440 -60.12 -23.82 109.20
C LEU A 440 -61.31 -23.34 110.06
N GLN A 441 -62.13 -22.42 109.54
CA GLN A 441 -63.34 -21.95 110.23
C GLN A 441 -64.38 -23.05 110.42
N VAL A 442 -64.62 -23.90 109.42
CA VAL A 442 -65.48 -25.10 109.54
C VAL A 442 -64.97 -26.03 110.64
N ASN A 443 -63.66 -26.30 110.67
CA ASN A 443 -63.06 -27.14 111.70
C ASN A 443 -63.23 -26.53 113.10
N GLN A 444 -63.02 -25.22 113.26
CA GLN A 444 -63.26 -24.52 114.53
C GLN A 444 -64.74 -24.56 114.95
N ALA A 445 -65.67 -24.33 114.03
CA ALA A 445 -67.11 -24.42 114.29
C ALA A 445 -67.52 -25.84 114.72
N ARG A 446 -66.95 -26.87 114.08
CA ARG A 446 -67.19 -28.28 114.43
C ARG A 446 -66.67 -28.62 115.82
N ILE A 447 -65.47 -28.15 116.18
CA ILE A 447 -64.91 -28.31 117.53
C ILE A 447 -65.81 -27.63 118.57
N ARG A 448 -66.25 -26.39 118.31
CA ARG A 448 -67.17 -25.66 119.21
C ARG A 448 -68.50 -26.38 119.37
N LEU A 449 -69.07 -26.91 118.29
CA LEU A 449 -70.31 -27.68 118.34
C LEU A 449 -70.17 -28.95 119.17
N VAL A 450 -69.10 -29.72 118.97
CA VAL A 450 -68.81 -30.92 119.78
C VAL A 450 -68.64 -30.56 121.25
N ALA A 451 -67.91 -29.48 121.55
CA ALA A 451 -67.77 -29.00 122.93
C ALA A 451 -69.12 -28.59 123.56
N ALA A 452 -70.01 -27.95 122.79
CA ALA A 452 -71.35 -27.59 123.25
C ALA A 452 -72.26 -28.81 123.42
N GLN A 453 -72.16 -29.82 122.57
CA GLN A 453 -72.87 -31.09 122.71
C GLN A 453 -72.43 -31.84 123.97
N VAL A 454 -71.12 -31.89 124.26
CA VAL A 454 -70.60 -32.46 125.50
C VAL A 454 -71.14 -31.72 126.73
N LYS A 455 -71.17 -30.37 126.70
CA LYS A 455 -71.78 -29.56 127.76
C LYS A 455 -73.28 -29.82 127.93
N LEU A 456 -74.01 -30.02 126.82
CA LEU A 456 -75.42 -30.39 126.85
C LEU A 456 -75.63 -31.78 127.48
N SER A 457 -74.81 -32.77 127.11
CA SER A 457 -74.84 -34.11 127.71
C SER A 457 -74.57 -34.08 129.21
N LEU A 458 -73.60 -33.26 129.65
CA LEU A 458 -73.33 -33.01 131.07
C LEU A 458 -74.52 -32.33 131.77
N ALA A 459 -75.13 -31.31 131.17
CA ALA A 459 -76.30 -30.63 131.73
C ALA A 459 -77.53 -31.55 131.82
N ILE A 460 -77.71 -32.46 130.85
CA ILE A 460 -78.76 -33.49 130.89
C ILE A 460 -78.48 -34.48 132.02
N ALA A 461 -77.24 -34.94 132.18
CA ALA A 461 -76.86 -35.80 133.30
C ALA A 461 -77.06 -35.11 134.66
N GLU A 462 -76.74 -33.81 134.78
CA GLU A 462 -77.04 -33.00 135.97
C GLU A 462 -78.55 -32.91 136.23
N LEU A 463 -79.37 -32.71 135.19
CA LEU A 463 -80.84 -32.69 135.31
C LEU A 463 -81.37 -34.04 135.80
N THR A 464 -80.90 -35.15 135.22
CA THR A 464 -81.28 -36.52 135.62
C THR A 464 -80.89 -36.82 137.07
N ALA A 465 -79.70 -36.37 137.51
CA ALA A 465 -79.27 -36.50 138.90
C ALA A 465 -80.13 -35.65 139.85
N ALA A 466 -80.44 -34.39 139.48
CA ALA A 466 -81.28 -33.49 140.29
C ALA A 466 -82.73 -33.97 140.43
N THR A 467 -83.27 -34.70 139.45
CA THR A 467 -84.61 -35.30 139.52
C THR A 467 -84.71 -36.43 140.55
N ILE A 468 -83.57 -37.05 140.92
CA ILE A 468 -83.50 -38.19 141.84
C ILE A 468 -83.21 -37.74 143.27
N THR A 469 -82.33 -36.73 143.45
CA THR A 469 -81.80 -36.38 144.78
C THR A 469 -82.34 -35.06 145.35
N ASN A 470 -82.84 -34.11 144.54
CA ASN A 470 -83.32 -32.82 145.04
C ASN A 470 -84.35 -32.15 144.10
N PRO A 471 -85.65 -32.42 144.28
CA PRO A 471 -86.73 -31.90 143.42
C PRO A 471 -86.78 -30.36 143.30
N SER A 472 -86.26 -29.62 144.30
CA SER A 472 -86.25 -28.15 144.28
C SER A 472 -85.28 -27.54 143.25
N ALA A 473 -84.28 -28.30 142.77
CA ALA A 473 -83.24 -27.83 141.84
C ALA A 473 -83.58 -28.07 140.35
N VAL A 474 -84.66 -28.81 140.08
CA VAL A 474 -85.10 -29.22 138.74
C VAL A 474 -85.32 -28.02 137.78
N PRO A 475 -85.96 -26.90 138.19
CA PRO A 475 -86.17 -25.76 137.28
C PRO A 475 -84.85 -25.13 136.79
N ARG A 476 -83.83 -25.09 137.66
CA ARG A 476 -82.51 -24.49 137.34
C ARG A 476 -81.70 -25.40 136.41
N ALA A 477 -81.77 -26.71 136.61
CA ALA A 477 -81.15 -27.69 135.71
C ALA A 477 -81.85 -27.71 134.33
N LEU A 478 -83.18 -27.57 134.29
CA LEU A 478 -83.94 -27.43 133.05
C LEU A 478 -83.54 -26.16 132.27
N ALA A 479 -83.35 -25.04 132.96
CA ALA A 479 -82.86 -23.80 132.33
C ALA A 479 -81.45 -23.96 131.75
N LYS A 480 -80.54 -24.68 132.42
CA LYS A 480 -79.21 -25.01 131.87
C LYS A 480 -79.30 -25.87 130.62
N VAL A 481 -80.12 -26.93 130.64
CA VAL A 481 -80.34 -27.80 129.48
C VAL A 481 -80.95 -27.02 128.31
N ALA A 482 -81.91 -26.14 128.56
CA ALA A 482 -82.51 -25.28 127.54
C ALA A 482 -81.48 -24.32 126.92
N ASN A 483 -80.63 -23.69 127.74
CA ASN A 483 -79.56 -22.83 127.26
C ASN A 483 -78.52 -23.61 126.43
N CYS A 484 -78.07 -24.77 126.91
CA CYS A 484 -77.15 -25.63 126.16
C CYS A 484 -77.76 -26.15 124.85
N LYS A 485 -79.07 -26.45 124.81
CA LYS A 485 -79.78 -26.78 123.57
C LYS A 485 -79.78 -25.60 122.60
N SER A 486 -80.06 -24.39 123.06
CA SER A 486 -80.02 -23.18 122.23
C SER A 486 -78.63 -22.97 121.61
N VAL A 487 -77.57 -23.11 122.42
CA VAL A 487 -76.19 -22.96 121.94
C VAL A 487 -75.82 -24.04 120.93
N VAL A 488 -76.28 -25.29 121.12
CA VAL A 488 -76.09 -26.36 120.13
C VAL A 488 -76.82 -26.06 118.83
N VAL A 489 -78.04 -25.53 118.88
CA VAL A 489 -78.81 -25.12 117.68
C VAL A 489 -78.11 -23.98 116.94
N GLU A 490 -77.67 -22.93 117.65
CA GLU A 490 -76.91 -21.82 117.05
C GLU A 490 -75.60 -22.28 116.40
N LEU A 491 -74.82 -23.11 117.09
CA LEU A 491 -73.57 -23.64 116.53
C LEU A 491 -73.81 -24.62 115.37
N THR A 492 -74.96 -25.31 115.35
CA THR A 492 -75.37 -26.13 114.19
C THR A 492 -75.69 -25.25 112.98
N ILE A 493 -76.35 -24.11 113.19
CA ILE A 493 -76.61 -23.11 112.13
C ILE A 493 -75.27 -22.53 111.64
N VAL A 494 -74.37 -22.14 112.54
CA VAL A 494 -73.04 -21.62 112.18
C VAL A 494 -72.23 -22.67 111.41
N LEU A 495 -72.21 -23.93 111.84
CA LEU A 495 -71.52 -24.99 111.11
C LEU A 495 -72.11 -25.18 109.71
N ARG A 496 -73.43 -25.13 109.57
CA ARG A 496 -74.10 -25.21 108.26
C ARG A 496 -73.72 -24.03 107.36
N GLN A 497 -73.72 -22.81 107.87
CA GLN A 497 -73.30 -21.61 107.13
C GLN A 497 -71.81 -21.69 106.72
N CYS A 498 -70.92 -22.10 107.62
CA CYS A 498 -69.50 -22.29 107.29
C CYS A 498 -69.29 -23.41 106.26
N THR A 499 -70.08 -24.49 106.32
CA THR A 499 -69.99 -25.61 105.37
C THR A 499 -70.47 -25.20 103.97
N GLU A 500 -71.53 -24.39 103.87
CA GLU A 500 -71.95 -23.82 102.59
C GLU A 500 -70.95 -22.80 102.05
N ALA A 501 -70.38 -21.95 102.92
CA ALA A 501 -69.30 -21.04 102.53
C ALA A 501 -68.08 -21.81 101.99
N LEU A 502 -67.73 -22.95 102.60
CA LEU A 502 -66.64 -23.81 102.13
C LEU A 502 -66.94 -24.40 100.74
N LYS A 503 -68.16 -24.87 100.48
CA LYS A 503 -68.55 -25.35 99.13
C LYS A 503 -68.38 -24.26 98.08
N ILE A 504 -68.84 -23.04 98.37
CA ILE A 504 -68.69 -21.90 97.46
C ILE A 504 -67.20 -21.58 97.22
N ARG A 505 -66.38 -21.57 98.26
CA ARG A 505 -64.93 -21.31 98.13
C ARG A 505 -64.20 -22.40 97.37
N LYS A 506 -64.57 -23.66 97.57
CA LYS A 506 -64.03 -24.81 96.84
C LYS A 506 -64.38 -24.75 95.36
N GLN A 507 -65.62 -24.36 95.02
CA GLN A 507 -66.01 -24.12 93.63
C GLN A 507 -65.21 -22.96 93.02
N ALA A 508 -65.06 -21.84 93.74
CA ALA A 508 -64.29 -20.70 93.26
C ALA A 508 -62.80 -21.02 93.04
N HIS A 509 -62.20 -21.88 93.86
CA HIS A 509 -60.84 -22.38 93.66
C HIS A 509 -60.75 -23.30 92.43
N LEU A 510 -61.71 -24.20 92.23
CA LEU A 510 -61.76 -25.05 91.03
C LEU A 510 -61.93 -24.23 89.74
N ASP A 511 -62.77 -23.19 89.77
CA ASP A 511 -62.97 -22.28 88.63
C ASP A 511 -61.71 -21.44 88.36
N ALA A 512 -60.94 -21.08 89.41
CA ALA A 512 -59.66 -20.41 89.26
C ALA A 512 -58.59 -21.35 88.69
N GLN A 513 -58.51 -22.59 89.18
CA GLN A 513 -57.61 -23.63 88.66
C GLN A 513 -57.89 -23.95 87.18
N THR A 514 -59.16 -24.00 86.79
CA THR A 514 -59.57 -24.19 85.38
C THR A 514 -59.10 -23.02 84.51
N ARG A 515 -59.25 -21.77 84.98
CA ARG A 515 -58.76 -20.58 84.26
C ARG A 515 -57.23 -20.53 84.16
N THR A 516 -56.51 -20.99 85.17
CA THR A 516 -55.05 -21.15 85.11
C THR A 516 -54.66 -22.19 84.06
N ALA A 517 -55.31 -23.36 84.07
CA ALA A 517 -55.05 -24.42 83.09
C ALA A 517 -55.35 -23.97 81.65
N GLU A 518 -56.43 -23.23 81.44
CA GLU A 518 -56.76 -22.62 80.14
C GLU A 518 -55.71 -21.58 79.71
N SER A 519 -55.28 -20.72 80.62
CA SER A 519 -54.23 -19.72 80.35
C SER A 519 -52.88 -20.37 80.05
N GLN A 520 -52.53 -21.48 80.71
CA GLN A 520 -51.34 -22.28 80.40
C GLN A 520 -51.42 -22.89 79.00
N LYS A 521 -52.57 -23.47 78.64
CA LYS A 521 -52.79 -24.05 77.31
C LYS A 521 -52.70 -22.99 76.21
N GLN A 522 -53.25 -21.79 76.45
CA GLN A 522 -53.17 -20.67 75.51
C GLN A 522 -51.72 -20.18 75.35
N LEU A 523 -50.96 -20.07 76.44
CA LEU A 523 -49.53 -19.71 76.36
C LEU A 523 -48.74 -20.75 75.54
N GLN A 524 -48.96 -22.05 75.79
CA GLN A 524 -48.29 -23.12 75.06
C GLN A 524 -48.60 -23.07 73.55
N GLN A 525 -49.85 -22.82 73.17
CA GLN A 525 -50.22 -22.66 71.76
C GLN A 525 -49.55 -21.45 71.11
N VAL A 526 -49.40 -20.34 71.85
CA VAL A 526 -48.71 -19.14 71.37
C VAL A 526 -47.21 -19.38 71.21
N GLU A 527 -46.58 -20.14 72.12
CA GLU A 527 -45.17 -20.53 72.07
C GLU A 527 -44.87 -21.50 70.91
N GLU A 528 -45.71 -22.52 70.68
CA GLU A 528 -45.58 -23.43 69.55
C GLU A 528 -45.72 -22.67 68.21
N THR A 529 -46.67 -21.75 68.14
CA THR A 529 -46.87 -20.90 66.95
C THR A 529 -45.68 -19.95 66.73
N LEU A 530 -45.09 -19.43 67.81
CA LEU A 530 -43.89 -18.58 67.74
C LEU A 530 -42.70 -19.36 67.20
N LYS A 531 -42.47 -20.58 67.71
CA LYS A 531 -41.35 -21.44 67.28
C LYS A 531 -41.42 -21.73 65.77
N VAL A 532 -42.59 -22.08 65.25
CA VAL A 532 -42.79 -22.32 63.80
C VAL A 532 -42.53 -21.04 62.98
N LYS A 533 -42.91 -19.86 63.49
CA LYS A 533 -42.65 -18.59 62.81
C LYS A 533 -41.17 -18.18 62.86
N GLU A 534 -40.47 -18.48 63.95
CA GLU A 534 -39.03 -18.24 64.09
C GLU A 534 -38.19 -19.15 63.19
N GLU A 535 -38.55 -20.43 63.05
CA GLU A 535 -37.90 -21.36 62.10
C GLU A 535 -38.07 -20.90 60.64
N LYS A 536 -39.27 -20.40 60.28
CA LYS A 536 -39.52 -19.80 58.96
C LYS A 536 -38.71 -18.54 58.74
N LEU A 537 -38.53 -17.70 59.76
CA LEU A 537 -37.70 -16.50 59.68
C LEU A 537 -36.22 -16.83 59.47
N ILE A 538 -35.68 -17.84 60.16
CA ILE A 538 -34.30 -18.31 59.97
C ILE A 538 -34.09 -18.80 58.54
N THR A 539 -35.04 -19.59 58.02
CA THR A 539 -34.99 -20.10 56.64
C THR A 539 -35.00 -18.95 55.62
N GLN A 540 -35.82 -17.92 55.82
CA GLN A 540 -35.84 -16.75 54.92
C GLN A 540 -34.61 -15.85 55.05
N LYS A 541 -34.00 -15.76 56.24
CA LYS A 541 -32.70 -15.09 56.43
C LYS A 541 -31.58 -15.79 55.67
N GLY A 542 -31.59 -17.12 55.61
CA GLY A 542 -30.65 -17.90 54.81
C GLY A 542 -30.74 -17.56 53.33
N LYS A 543 -31.96 -17.52 52.77
CA LYS A 543 -32.20 -17.23 51.35
C LYS A 543 -31.71 -15.84 50.89
N VAL A 544 -31.97 -14.81 51.70
CA VAL A 544 -31.51 -13.43 51.40
C VAL A 544 -29.98 -13.27 51.48
N THR A 545 -29.28 -14.22 52.11
CA THR A 545 -27.81 -14.17 52.30
C THR A 545 -27.05 -14.95 51.21
N GLU A 546 -27.68 -15.95 50.60
CA GLU A 546 -27.18 -16.68 49.42
C GLU A 546 -27.36 -15.83 48.15
#